data_AF-A0A1I7SUF6-F1
#
_entry.id   AF-A0A1I7SUF6-F1
#
_cell.length_a   1.000
_cell.length_b   1.000
_cell.length_c   1.000
_cell.angle_alpha   90.00
_cell.angle_beta   90.00
_cell.angle_gamma   90.00
#
_symmetry.space_group_name_H-M   'P 1'
#
loop_
_entity.id
_entity.type
_entity.pdbx_description
1 polymer ?
#
loop_
_entity_poly.entity_id
_entity_poly.type
_entity_poly.pdbx_seq_one_letter_code
_entity_poly.pdbx_strand_id
1 'polypeptide(L)'
;MLTKYSARSLRIYMKGRNNCQSLLQHRFISEKADSPSHSTTVKPEEPRSRSEFVASKIVGKLEDHRNRLFAVVFINGRQYKVSDGDIIVVEQSIPLDFGERIKLEKVLLVGGSEFTLLGRPILDPQMASVEATVVERTTAQPEIDYFSKDGKQIRITNWKSKELTTLRINKISVDSTQVQSV
;
A
#
# COMPACT_ATOMS: atom_id res chain seq x y z
N MET A 1 28.45 -30.96 29.36
CA MET A 1 28.75 -29.79 30.22
C MET A 1 29.09 -28.61 29.32
N LEU A 2 28.24 -27.58 29.30
CA LEU A 2 28.47 -26.33 28.57
C LEU A 2 29.16 -25.34 29.52
N THR A 3 30.38 -24.91 29.20
CA THR A 3 31.02 -23.78 29.89
C THR A 3 30.97 -22.53 29.01
N LYS A 4 30.11 -21.62 29.46
CA LYS A 4 30.04 -20.17 29.24
C LYS A 4 31.30 -19.57 28.59
N TYR A 5 31.15 -18.98 27.41
CA TYR A 5 32.06 -17.93 26.95
C TYR A 5 31.31 -16.61 26.74
N SER A 6 31.84 -15.64 27.47
CA SER A 6 31.35 -14.28 27.73
C SER A 6 31.43 -13.41 26.48
N ALA A 7 30.34 -12.70 26.18
CA ALA A 7 30.29 -11.68 25.14
C ALA A 7 31.19 -10.50 25.49
N ARG A 8 32.40 -10.46 24.90
CA ARG A 8 33.24 -9.26 24.88
C ARG A 8 32.99 -8.47 23.61
N SER A 9 32.18 -7.43 23.79
CA SER A 9 32.07 -6.23 22.98
C SER A 9 33.42 -5.79 22.41
N LEU A 10 33.53 -5.75 21.08
CA LEU A 10 34.61 -5.06 20.38
C LEU A 10 34.06 -3.79 19.76
N ARG A 11 34.09 -2.70 20.55
CA ARG A 11 34.09 -1.33 20.04
C ARG A 11 35.39 -1.11 19.27
N ILE A 12 35.28 -0.91 17.96
CA ILE A 12 36.38 -0.39 17.16
C ILE A 12 36.26 1.13 17.16
N TYR A 13 37.18 1.78 17.88
CA TYR A 13 37.40 3.22 17.82
C TYR A 13 38.07 3.58 16.49
N MET A 14 37.46 4.48 15.73
CA MET A 14 38.14 5.29 14.71
C MET A 14 38.30 6.70 15.30
N LYS A 15 39.53 7.10 15.60
CA LYS A 15 39.87 8.48 15.96
C LYS A 15 40.93 8.97 14.96
N GLY A 16 40.47 9.67 13.93
CA GLY A 16 41.27 10.43 12.97
C GLY A 16 40.86 11.90 13.01
N ARG A 17 41.84 12.80 13.08
CA ARG A 17 41.76 14.18 13.59
C ARG A 17 41.14 15.18 12.60
N ASN A 18 40.19 15.95 13.13
CA ASN A 18 40.00 17.42 13.11
C ASN A 18 40.41 18.22 11.85
N ASN A 19 39.43 18.79 11.14
CA ASN A 19 39.36 20.24 10.86
C ASN A 19 38.04 20.63 10.16
N CYS A 20 36.97 20.81 10.95
CA CYS A 20 35.84 21.67 10.57
C CYS A 20 35.38 22.40 11.84
N GLN A 21 36.13 23.42 12.25
CA GLN A 21 35.60 24.47 13.11
C GLN A 21 34.85 25.48 12.24
N SER A 22 33.74 25.99 12.77
CA SER A 22 32.80 26.95 12.19
C SER A 22 31.84 26.28 11.16
N LEU A 23 30.52 26.34 11.27
CA LEU A 23 29.62 27.33 11.86
C LEU A 23 28.37 26.61 12.39
N LEU A 24 28.21 26.55 13.73
CA LEU A 24 26.92 26.34 14.38
C LEU A 24 26.60 27.60 15.20
N GLN A 25 26.11 28.62 14.50
CA GLN A 25 25.24 29.66 15.03
C GLN A 25 24.17 29.79 13.96
N HIS A 26 22.92 29.44 14.21
CA HIS A 26 21.90 30.19 14.94
C HIS A 26 20.69 29.25 15.03
N ARG A 27 19.70 29.36 15.92
CA ARG A 27 19.27 30.37 16.88
C ARG A 27 18.28 29.61 17.77
N PHE A 28 18.42 29.69 19.09
CA PHE A 28 17.26 29.52 19.95
C PHE A 28 16.31 30.69 19.62
N ILE A 29 15.05 30.39 19.27
CA ILE A 29 13.98 31.38 19.30
C ILE A 29 12.97 30.94 20.35
N SER A 30 13.05 31.70 21.44
CA SER A 30 12.09 31.87 22.53
C SER A 30 10.64 31.78 22.07
N GLU A 31 9.85 31.05 22.86
CA GLU A 31 8.41 31.31 23.00
C GLU A 31 8.24 32.79 23.36
N LYS A 32 7.53 33.53 22.51
CA LYS A 32 6.71 34.65 22.95
C LYS A 32 5.37 34.55 22.25
N ALA A 33 4.35 34.56 23.09
CA ALA A 33 3.00 34.88 22.70
C ALA A 33 2.99 36.19 21.91
N ASP A 34 2.33 36.16 20.75
CA ASP A 34 1.43 37.20 20.30
C ASP A 34 0.47 36.55 19.32
N SER A 35 -0.78 36.43 19.75
CA SER A 35 -1.91 36.14 18.88
C SER A 35 -2.29 37.39 18.09
N PRO A 36 -2.44 37.28 16.76
CA PRO A 36 -3.51 37.92 16.06
C PRO A 36 -4.52 36.84 15.67
N SER A 37 -5.77 37.04 16.09
CA SER A 37 -6.93 36.30 15.65
C SER A 37 -7.01 36.29 14.12
N HIS A 38 -6.43 35.30 13.47
CA HIS A 38 -6.84 34.92 12.13
C HIS A 38 -8.00 33.95 12.32
N SER A 39 -9.22 34.50 12.41
CA SER A 39 -10.38 33.75 11.95
C SER A 39 -10.06 33.31 10.54
N THR A 40 -9.64 32.06 10.38
CA THR A 40 -9.72 31.43 9.08
C THR A 40 -11.22 31.37 8.84
N THR A 41 -11.70 32.39 8.16
CA THR A 41 -13.02 32.43 7.59
C THR A 41 -13.00 31.29 6.60
N VAL A 42 -13.39 30.09 7.06
CA VAL A 42 -13.76 28.99 6.21
C VAL A 42 -14.94 29.54 5.45
N LYS A 43 -14.66 30.07 4.25
CA LYS A 43 -15.71 30.42 3.30
C LYS A 43 -16.53 29.14 3.09
N PRO A 44 -17.80 29.10 3.51
CA PRO A 44 -18.64 27.96 3.24
C PRO A 44 -19.05 28.02 1.76
N GLU A 45 -18.93 26.87 1.09
CA GLU A 45 -19.89 26.38 0.10
C GLU A 45 -20.01 27.15 -1.23
N GLU A 46 -19.28 26.70 -2.27
CA GLU A 46 -19.77 26.36 -3.64
C GLU A 46 -18.60 26.04 -4.60
N PRO A 47 -18.71 25.08 -5.55
CA PRO A 47 -19.93 24.63 -6.20
C PRO A 47 -20.27 23.17 -5.86
N ARG A 48 -21.14 22.98 -4.87
CA ARG A 48 -21.85 21.72 -4.66
C ARG A 48 -22.53 21.25 -5.95
N SER A 49 -23.08 22.18 -6.73
CA SER A 49 -23.79 21.86 -7.98
C SER A 49 -22.97 21.13 -9.04
N ARG A 50 -21.69 21.47 -9.27
CA ARG A 50 -20.88 20.85 -10.34
C ARG A 50 -20.40 19.46 -9.95
N SER A 51 -19.93 19.29 -8.72
CA SER A 51 -19.53 17.97 -8.21
C SER A 51 -20.73 17.04 -8.11
N GLU A 52 -21.87 17.52 -7.60
CA GLU A 52 -23.13 16.75 -7.53
C GLU A 52 -23.66 16.40 -8.91
N PHE A 53 -23.57 17.31 -9.88
CA PHE A 53 -23.93 17.03 -11.27
C PHE A 53 -23.01 15.96 -11.89
N VAL A 54 -21.72 16.00 -11.61
CA VAL A 54 -20.77 14.97 -12.08
C VAL A 54 -21.06 13.64 -11.39
N ALA A 55 -21.28 13.63 -10.08
CA ALA A 55 -21.59 12.43 -9.31
C ALA A 55 -22.88 11.76 -9.79
N SER A 56 -23.96 12.52 -10.02
CA SER A 56 -25.21 11.99 -10.58
C SER A 56 -25.04 11.41 -11.98
N LYS A 57 -24.22 12.05 -12.84
CA LYS A 57 -23.88 11.52 -14.16
C LYS A 57 -23.07 10.21 -14.07
N ILE A 58 -22.14 10.10 -13.11
CA ILE A 58 -21.37 8.88 -12.87
C ILE A 58 -22.29 7.75 -12.42
N VAL A 59 -23.21 8.01 -11.49
CA VAL A 59 -24.18 7.02 -11.01
C VAL A 59 -25.02 6.47 -12.17
N GLY A 60 -25.55 7.34 -13.05
CA GLY A 60 -26.30 6.89 -14.22
C GLY A 60 -25.48 6.05 -15.21
N LYS A 61 -24.15 6.24 -15.26
CA LYS A 61 -23.24 5.44 -16.09
C LYS A 61 -22.75 4.16 -15.44
N LEU A 62 -22.84 4.06 -14.11
CA LEU A 62 -22.51 2.86 -13.36
C LEU A 62 -23.56 1.76 -13.56
N GLU A 63 -24.83 2.15 -13.75
CA GLU A 63 -25.94 1.22 -13.99
C GLU A 63 -25.87 0.54 -15.38
N ASP A 64 -25.10 1.09 -16.32
CA ASP A 64 -24.92 0.51 -17.66
C ASP A 64 -24.08 -0.79 -17.59
N HIS A 65 -24.74 -1.96 -17.63
CA HIS A 65 -24.09 -3.29 -17.58
C HIS A 65 -23.10 -3.60 -18.71
N ARG A 66 -23.05 -2.76 -19.75
CA ARG A 66 -22.08 -2.89 -20.85
C ARG A 66 -20.70 -2.38 -20.46
N ASN A 67 -20.60 -1.62 -19.37
CA ASN A 67 -19.34 -1.05 -18.91
C ASN A 67 -18.54 -2.09 -18.13
N ARG A 68 -17.42 -2.53 -18.72
CA ARG A 68 -16.43 -3.35 -18.02
C ARG A 68 -15.61 -2.46 -17.08
N LEU A 69 -15.53 -2.85 -15.81
CA LEU A 69 -14.75 -2.14 -14.80
C LEU A 69 -13.35 -2.75 -14.66
N PHE A 70 -12.41 -1.90 -14.24
CA PHE A 70 -11.12 -2.32 -13.71
C PHE A 70 -10.84 -1.60 -12.40
N ALA A 71 -10.01 -2.19 -11.56
CA ALA A 71 -9.60 -1.62 -10.30
C ALA A 71 -8.10 -1.71 -10.11
N VAL A 72 -7.57 -0.86 -9.22
CA VAL A 72 -6.20 -0.99 -8.70
C VAL A 72 -6.28 -1.36 -7.24
N VAL A 73 -5.81 -2.56 -6.90
CA VAL A 73 -5.83 -3.10 -5.54
C VAL A 73 -4.42 -3.10 -4.96
N PHE A 74 -4.30 -2.81 -3.66
CA PHE A 74 -3.02 -2.84 -2.95
C PHE A 74 -2.92 -4.05 -2.05
N ILE A 75 -2.01 -4.96 -2.39
CA ILE A 75 -1.80 -6.22 -1.68
C ILE A 75 -0.31 -6.37 -1.38
N ASN A 76 0.01 -6.64 -0.12
CA ASN A 76 1.37 -6.85 0.40
C ASN A 76 2.44 -5.88 -0.16
N GLY A 77 2.15 -4.57 -0.14
CA GLY A 77 3.13 -3.55 -0.57
C GLY A 77 3.18 -3.29 -2.08
N ARG A 78 2.41 -4.01 -2.90
CA ARG A 78 2.36 -3.84 -4.36
C ARG A 78 0.96 -3.52 -4.84
N GLN A 79 0.88 -2.78 -5.94
CA GLN A 79 -0.36 -2.43 -6.62
C GLN A 79 -0.58 -3.37 -7.81
N TYR A 80 -1.80 -3.86 -7.95
CA TYR A 80 -2.21 -4.74 -9.05
C TYR A 80 -3.37 -4.09 -9.78
N LYS A 81 -3.24 -3.94 -11.10
CA LYS A 81 -4.36 -3.62 -11.98
C LYS A 81 -5.13 -4.91 -12.24
N VAL A 82 -6.42 -4.90 -11.94
CA VAL A 82 -7.29 -6.06 -12.04
C VAL A 82 -8.58 -5.73 -12.76
N SER A 83 -9.10 -6.70 -13.49
CA SER A 83 -10.42 -6.69 -14.13
C SER A 83 -11.18 -7.95 -13.72
N ASP A 84 -12.48 -7.97 -13.98
CA ASP A 84 -13.27 -9.18 -13.79
C ASP A 84 -12.71 -10.33 -14.64
N GLY A 85 -12.49 -11.47 -13.97
CA GLY A 85 -11.91 -12.64 -14.60
C GLY A 85 -10.41 -12.55 -14.87
N ASP A 86 -9.64 -11.79 -14.11
CA ASP A 86 -8.18 -11.85 -14.14
C ASP A 86 -7.65 -12.85 -13.11
N ILE A 87 -6.44 -13.38 -13.35
CA ILE A 87 -5.70 -14.22 -12.40
C ILE A 87 -4.45 -13.45 -11.99
N ILE A 88 -4.26 -13.27 -10.69
CA ILE A 88 -3.09 -12.60 -10.13
C ILE A 88 -2.36 -13.52 -9.16
N VAL A 89 -1.03 -13.49 -9.18
CA VAL A 89 -0.20 -14.19 -8.21
C VAL A 89 0.28 -13.18 -7.18
N VAL A 90 0.03 -13.47 -5.91
CA VAL A 90 0.37 -12.60 -4.78
C VAL A 90 1.43 -13.29 -3.93
N GLU A 91 2.50 -12.57 -3.61
CA GLU A 91 3.52 -12.98 -2.62
C GLU A 91 2.96 -12.85 -1.19
N GLN A 92 1.90 -13.59 -0.84
CA GLN A 92 1.29 -13.57 0.48
C GLN A 92 0.77 -14.95 0.86
N SER A 93 1.04 -15.36 2.10
CA SER A 93 0.37 -16.51 2.72
C SER A 93 -1.00 -16.05 3.24
N ILE A 94 -2.07 -16.54 2.63
CA ILE A 94 -3.44 -16.23 3.02
C ILE A 94 -4.00 -17.45 3.75
N PRO A 95 -4.50 -17.33 4.99
CA PRO A 95 -5.02 -18.45 5.77
C PRO A 95 -6.45 -18.85 5.35
N LEU A 96 -6.73 -18.89 4.03
CA LEU A 96 -8.02 -19.28 3.42
C LEU A 96 -7.85 -20.44 2.44
N ASP A 97 -8.65 -21.50 2.59
CA ASP A 97 -8.52 -22.72 1.80
C ASP A 97 -8.83 -22.51 0.30
N PHE A 98 -8.49 -23.49 -0.52
CA PHE A 98 -8.76 -23.45 -1.96
C PHE A 98 -10.26 -23.31 -2.23
N GLY A 99 -10.63 -22.40 -3.13
CA GLY A 99 -12.02 -22.11 -3.48
C GLY A 99 -12.73 -21.11 -2.56
N GLU A 100 -12.11 -20.70 -1.45
CA GLU A 100 -12.69 -19.69 -0.57
C GLU A 100 -12.67 -18.30 -1.21
N ARG A 101 -13.68 -17.49 -0.86
CA ARG A 101 -13.83 -16.12 -1.35
C ARG A 101 -13.21 -15.14 -0.36
N ILE A 102 -12.47 -14.18 -0.90
CA ILE A 102 -11.86 -13.07 -0.17
C ILE A 102 -12.37 -11.75 -0.73
N LYS A 103 -12.68 -10.81 0.17
CA LYS A 103 -13.00 -9.43 -0.17
C LYS A 103 -11.74 -8.58 0.00
N LEU A 104 -11.30 -7.92 -1.07
CA LEU A 104 -10.15 -7.02 -1.05
C LEU A 104 -10.64 -5.61 -0.70
N GLU A 105 -10.28 -5.13 0.50
CA GLU A 105 -10.73 -3.84 1.02
C GLU A 105 -9.89 -2.66 0.50
N LYS A 106 -8.59 -2.87 0.26
CA LYS A 106 -7.65 -1.81 -0.12
C LYS A 106 -7.68 -1.55 -1.63
N VAL A 107 -8.74 -0.88 -2.07
CA VAL A 107 -8.92 -0.43 -3.45
C VAL A 107 -8.51 1.05 -3.54
N LEU A 108 -7.64 1.37 -4.49
CA LEU A 108 -7.10 2.73 -4.67
C LEU A 108 -7.86 3.49 -5.76
N LEU A 109 -8.28 2.77 -6.79
CA LEU A 109 -8.89 3.31 -7.99
C LEU A 109 -9.90 2.30 -8.54
N VAL A 110 -11.04 2.79 -9.02
CA VAL A 110 -11.95 2.03 -9.89
C VAL A 110 -12.22 2.84 -11.15
N GLY A 111 -12.02 2.22 -12.31
CA GLY A 111 -12.21 2.85 -13.61
C GLY A 111 -13.22 2.10 -14.45
N GLY A 112 -14.06 2.85 -15.17
CA GLY A 112 -14.88 2.37 -16.28
C GLY A 112 -14.49 3.11 -17.57
N SER A 113 -15.25 2.88 -18.65
CA SER A 113 -15.04 3.58 -19.94
C SER A 113 -15.17 5.10 -19.80
N GLU A 114 -16.20 5.55 -19.07
CA GLU A 114 -16.64 6.96 -19.05
C GLU A 114 -16.33 7.68 -17.73
N PHE A 115 -15.89 6.95 -16.70
CA PHE A 115 -15.67 7.51 -15.37
C PHE A 115 -14.50 6.82 -14.66
N THR A 116 -13.93 7.52 -13.67
CA THR A 116 -12.90 6.95 -12.80
C THR A 116 -13.09 7.53 -11.40
N LEU A 117 -13.14 6.63 -10.41
CA LEU A 117 -13.15 6.95 -9.00
C LEU A 117 -11.72 6.79 -8.46
N LEU A 118 -11.21 7.85 -7.86
CA LEU A 118 -9.85 7.92 -7.32
C LEU A 118 -9.90 8.11 -5.80
N GLY A 119 -9.20 7.24 -5.07
CA GLY A 119 -9.06 7.33 -3.63
C GLY A 119 -8.04 8.39 -3.20
N ARG A 120 -8.11 8.79 -1.92
CA ARG A 120 -7.14 9.70 -1.28
C ARG A 120 -6.83 9.23 0.16
N PRO A 121 -5.88 8.31 0.37
CA PRO A 121 -5.14 7.50 -0.61
C PRO A 121 -5.87 6.24 -1.07
N ILE A 122 -6.86 5.76 -0.30
CA ILE A 122 -7.71 4.61 -0.62
C ILE A 122 -9.15 5.09 -0.86
N LEU A 123 -9.95 4.30 -1.57
CA LEU A 123 -11.40 4.49 -1.67
C LEU A 123 -12.07 3.92 -0.41
N ASP A 124 -13.25 4.45 -0.08
CA ASP A 124 -14.01 3.94 1.05
C ASP A 124 -14.40 2.46 0.83
N PRO A 125 -14.18 1.57 1.83
CA PRO A 125 -14.48 0.13 1.70
C PRO A 125 -15.97 -0.19 1.47
N GLN A 126 -16.85 0.76 1.78
CA GLN A 126 -18.28 0.69 1.53
C GLN A 126 -18.68 1.23 0.15
N MET A 127 -17.79 1.92 -0.55
CA MET A 127 -18.07 2.45 -1.88
C MET A 127 -17.58 1.51 -2.97
N ALA A 128 -16.41 0.87 -2.78
CA ALA A 128 -15.85 -0.04 -3.76
C ALA A 128 -15.30 -1.30 -3.08
N SER A 129 -15.57 -2.46 -3.67
CA SER A 129 -14.99 -3.72 -3.22
C SER A 129 -14.69 -4.66 -4.37
N VAL A 130 -13.63 -5.45 -4.21
CA VAL A 130 -13.24 -6.47 -5.18
C VAL A 130 -13.33 -7.83 -4.52
N GLU A 131 -14.13 -8.72 -5.10
CA GLU A 131 -14.23 -10.11 -4.68
C GLU A 131 -13.28 -10.98 -5.49
N ALA A 132 -12.51 -11.81 -4.80
CA ALA A 132 -11.62 -12.77 -5.41
C ALA A 132 -11.79 -14.16 -4.79
N THR A 133 -11.33 -15.19 -5.47
CA THR A 133 -11.28 -16.57 -4.98
C THR A 133 -9.86 -17.09 -4.99
N VAL A 134 -9.49 -17.85 -3.96
CA VAL A 134 -8.20 -18.55 -3.90
C VAL A 134 -8.25 -19.74 -4.86
N VAL A 135 -7.40 -19.72 -5.89
CA VAL A 135 -7.30 -20.81 -6.87
C VAL A 135 -6.29 -21.85 -6.41
N GLU A 136 -5.09 -21.39 -6.08
CA GLU A 136 -3.99 -22.24 -5.67
C GLU A 136 -3.05 -21.52 -4.69
N ARG A 137 -2.23 -22.32 -4.02
CA ARG A 137 -1.21 -21.94 -3.06
C ARG A 137 0.02 -22.75 -3.43
N THR A 138 1.06 -22.06 -3.84
CA THR A 138 2.25 -22.68 -4.41
C THR A 138 3.48 -22.09 -3.75
N THR A 139 4.51 -22.89 -3.61
CA THR A 139 5.81 -22.44 -3.13
C THR A 139 6.65 -22.00 -4.32
N ALA A 140 7.17 -20.77 -4.30
CA ALA A 140 8.06 -20.27 -5.35
C ALA A 140 9.31 -21.15 -5.45
N GLN A 141 9.90 -21.21 -6.65
CA GLN A 141 11.20 -21.85 -6.82
C GLN A 141 12.21 -21.22 -5.83
N PRO A 142 12.95 -22.04 -5.05
CA PRO A 142 13.85 -21.49 -4.05
C PRO A 142 14.96 -20.68 -4.72
N GLU A 143 15.15 -19.46 -4.23
CA GLU A 143 16.25 -18.58 -4.60
C GLU A 143 17.44 -18.81 -3.66
N ILE A 144 18.66 -18.76 -4.20
CA ILE A 144 19.88 -18.92 -3.41
C ILE A 144 20.37 -17.52 -3.01
N ASP A 145 20.48 -17.28 -1.71
CA ASP A 145 21.18 -16.13 -1.16
C ASP A 145 22.56 -16.58 -0.66
N TYR A 146 23.59 -16.13 -1.39
CA TYR A 146 24.98 -16.50 -1.11
C TYR A 146 25.76 -15.30 -0.61
N PHE A 147 26.38 -15.46 0.56
CA PHE A 147 27.27 -14.47 1.15
C PHE A 147 28.66 -15.05 1.34
N SER A 148 29.67 -14.35 0.80
CA SER A 148 31.09 -14.66 0.98
C SER A 148 31.84 -13.42 1.43
N LYS A 149 32.86 -13.61 2.26
CA LYS A 149 33.77 -12.54 2.67
C LYS A 149 35.22 -12.89 2.34
N ASP A 150 35.81 -12.10 1.45
CA ASP A 150 37.19 -12.31 1.01
C ASP A 150 38.20 -12.10 2.14
N GLY A 151 39.31 -12.86 2.09
CA GLY A 151 40.32 -12.87 3.15
C GLY A 151 39.86 -13.51 4.46
N LYS A 152 38.65 -14.06 4.52
CA LYS A 152 38.14 -14.86 5.65
C LYS A 152 37.53 -16.15 5.11
N GLN A 153 37.60 -17.23 5.89
CA GLN A 153 36.92 -18.49 5.55
C GLN A 153 35.43 -18.42 5.95
N ILE A 154 34.72 -17.39 5.50
CA ILE A 154 33.29 -17.20 5.76
C ILE A 154 32.53 -17.30 4.44
N ARG A 155 31.73 -18.35 4.31
CA ARG A 155 30.83 -18.62 3.20
C ARG A 155 29.51 -19.13 3.77
N ILE A 156 28.41 -18.47 3.43
CA ILE A 156 27.07 -18.76 3.92
C ILE A 156 26.15 -18.87 2.71
N THR A 157 25.49 -20.00 2.54
CA THR A 157 24.50 -20.23 1.48
C THR A 157 23.15 -20.48 2.13
N ASN A 158 22.18 -19.62 1.87
CA ASN A 158 20.82 -19.73 2.38
C ASN A 158 19.86 -19.98 1.21
N TRP A 159 19.00 -20.98 1.36
CA TRP A 159 17.91 -21.22 0.42
C TRP A 159 16.67 -20.47 0.91
N LYS A 160 16.17 -19.54 0.11
CA LYS A 160 14.99 -18.74 0.44
C LYS A 160 13.87 -19.12 -0.53
N SER A 161 12.76 -19.60 0.01
CA SER A 161 11.55 -19.81 -0.77
C SER A 161 10.42 -18.94 -0.20
N LYS A 162 9.50 -18.56 -1.07
CA LYS A 162 8.35 -17.70 -0.74
C LYS A 162 7.07 -18.45 -1.03
N GLU A 163 6.07 -18.25 -0.19
CA GLU A 163 4.72 -18.72 -0.46
C GLU A 163 4.01 -17.76 -1.40
N LEU A 164 3.40 -18.32 -2.43
CA LEU A 164 2.62 -17.61 -3.45
C LEU A 164 1.18 -18.09 -3.36
N THR A 165 0.24 -17.16 -3.46
CA THR A 165 -1.19 -17.48 -3.58
C THR A 165 -1.69 -16.92 -4.88
N THR A 166 -2.33 -17.75 -5.69
CA THR A 166 -2.95 -17.34 -6.94
C THR A 166 -4.42 -17.04 -6.69
N LEU A 167 -4.84 -15.83 -7.01
CA LEU A 167 -6.20 -15.34 -6.83
C LEU A 167 -6.87 -15.14 -8.19
N ARG A 168 -8.13 -15.58 -8.29
CA ARG A 168 -9.03 -15.27 -9.41
C ARG A 168 -9.94 -14.12 -9.00
N ILE A 169 -9.98 -13.06 -9.80
CA ILE A 169 -10.89 -11.94 -9.57
C ILE A 169 -12.27 -12.32 -10.11
N ASN A 170 -13.27 -12.29 -9.23
CA ASN A 170 -14.64 -12.68 -9.59
C ASN A 170 -15.45 -11.47 -10.05
N LYS A 171 -15.50 -10.43 -9.21
CA LYS A 171 -16.34 -9.26 -9.44
C LYS A 171 -15.77 -8.01 -8.79
N ILE A 172 -15.82 -6.91 -9.50
CA ILE A 172 -15.63 -5.55 -8.99
C ILE A 172 -17.00 -4.92 -8.75
N SER A 173 -17.31 -4.58 -7.51
CA SER A 173 -18.58 -3.97 -7.10
C SER A 173 -18.37 -2.53 -6.63
N VAL A 174 -19.23 -1.62 -7.09
CA VAL A 174 -19.27 -0.21 -6.67
C VAL A 174 -20.67 0.11 -6.18
N ASP A 175 -20.77 0.64 -4.97
CA ASP A 175 -22.04 0.98 -4.31
C ASP A 175 -22.44 2.41 -4.67
N SER A 176 -23.47 2.54 -5.50
CA SER A 176 -23.92 3.81 -6.09
C SER A 176 -24.39 4.83 -5.05
N THR A 177 -24.93 4.38 -3.92
CA THR A 177 -25.41 5.26 -2.83
C THR A 177 -24.28 6.11 -2.24
N GLN A 178 -23.09 5.53 -2.09
CA GLN A 178 -21.95 6.21 -1.48
C GLN A 178 -21.25 7.18 -2.44
N VAL A 179 -21.42 6.99 -3.76
CA VAL A 179 -20.88 7.89 -4.78
C VAL A 179 -21.58 9.27 -4.75
N GLN A 180 -22.82 9.34 -4.27
CA GLN A 180 -23.60 10.58 -4.19
C GLN A 180 -23.19 11.49 -3.03
N SER A 181 -22.53 10.95 -2.01
CA SER A 181 -22.06 11.69 -0.83
C SER A 181 -20.63 12.23 -0.95
N VAL A 182 -19.94 11.95 -2.05
CA VAL A 182 -18.56 12.40 -2.35
C VAL A 182 -18.56 13.78 -3.01
#